data_AF-B7WQ89-F1
#
_entry.id   AF-B7WQ89-F1
#
_cell.length_a   1.000
_cell.length_b   1.000
_cell.length_c   1.000
_cell.angle_alpha   90.00
_cell.angle_beta   90.00
_cell.angle_gamma   90.00
#
_symmetry.space_group_name_H-M   'P 1'
#
loop_
_entity.id
_entity.type
_entity.pdbx_description
1 polymer ?
#
loop_
_entity_poly.entity_id
_entity_poly.type
_entity_poly.pdbx_seq_one_letter_code
_entity_poly.pdbx_strand_id
1 'polypeptide(L)'
;MQREQIEITAYHEAGHAVMAMSVGFLVTEISCHASVDGYGYTAWQMPSLMSDTARVGAVLTLASGMVADYLHWSSFPDRDEDEILLGHFGDQSEARIHLAALKQGDVFEDYISFALMHLRKVDVWSQVVALADLLKSTRVVNGRDILSRVKQCVPAISPRELEQCKRAVDLKHAP
;
A
#
# COMPACT_ATOMS: atom_id res chain seq x y z
N MET A 1 -2.70 24.34 -2.54
CA MET A 1 -3.65 23.75 -1.58
C MET A 1 -2.89 22.68 -0.84
N GLN A 2 -2.76 22.85 0.47
CA GLN A 2 -2.17 21.85 1.35
C GLN A 2 -3.31 20.97 1.90
N ARG A 3 -3.15 19.65 1.83
CA ARG A 3 -4.12 18.69 2.38
C ARG A 3 -3.98 18.62 3.90
N GLU A 4 -5.07 18.30 4.58
CA GLU A 4 -5.01 18.06 6.02
C GLU A 4 -4.25 16.76 6.33
N GLN A 5 -3.52 16.72 7.45
CA GLN A 5 -2.75 15.52 7.85
C GLN A 5 -3.64 14.26 7.93
N ILE A 6 -4.89 14.40 8.38
CA ILE A 6 -5.83 13.29 8.43
C ILE A 6 -6.13 12.73 7.04
N GLU A 7 -6.19 13.59 6.02
CA GLU A 7 -6.48 13.19 4.66
C GLU A 7 -5.29 12.44 4.06
N ILE A 8 -4.08 12.99 4.21
CA ILE A 8 -2.83 12.32 3.82
C ILE A 8 -2.75 10.92 4.44
N THR A 9 -2.94 10.85 5.77
CA THR A 9 -2.89 9.60 6.52
C THR A 9 -3.98 8.62 6.04
N ALA A 10 -5.21 9.09 5.85
CA ALA A 10 -6.31 8.22 5.46
C ALA A 10 -6.10 7.57 4.09
N TYR A 11 -5.58 8.32 3.12
CA TYR A 11 -5.25 7.77 1.81
C TYR A 11 -4.05 6.83 1.86
N HIS A 12 -3.03 7.16 2.65
CA HIS A 12 -1.86 6.31 2.86
C HIS A 12 -2.26 4.93 3.43
N GLU A 13 -3.01 4.91 4.53
CA GLU A 13 -3.46 3.66 5.17
C GLU A 13 -4.45 2.88 4.30
N ALA A 14 -5.36 3.58 3.60
CA ALA A 14 -6.25 2.94 2.64
C ALA A 14 -5.47 2.29 1.48
N GLY A 15 -4.38 2.91 1.05
CA GLY A 15 -3.44 2.37 0.05
C GLY A 15 -2.82 1.04 0.50
N HIS A 16 -2.33 0.96 1.73
CA HIS A 16 -1.84 -0.29 2.31
C HIS A 16 -2.94 -1.35 2.36
N ALA A 17 -4.10 -1.01 2.92
CA ALA A 17 -5.18 -1.97 3.10
C ALA A 17 -5.67 -2.55 1.77
N VAL A 18 -5.91 -1.72 0.76
CA VAL A 18 -6.37 -2.18 -0.56
C VAL A 18 -5.31 -3.03 -1.25
N MET A 19 -4.03 -2.66 -1.16
CA MET A 19 -2.97 -3.49 -1.74
C MET A 19 -2.83 -4.82 -1.01
N ALA A 20 -2.83 -4.82 0.33
CA ALA A 20 -2.82 -6.03 1.15
C ALA A 20 -3.96 -6.98 0.77
N MET A 21 -5.18 -6.45 0.59
CA MET A 21 -6.33 -7.21 0.13
C MET A 21 -6.12 -7.75 -1.30
N SER A 22 -5.58 -6.93 -2.20
CA SER A 22 -5.29 -7.30 -3.60
C SER A 22 -4.30 -8.46 -3.70
N VAL A 23 -3.28 -8.49 -2.85
CA VAL A 23 -2.26 -9.56 -2.81
C VAL A 23 -2.70 -10.76 -1.95
N GLY A 24 -3.93 -10.74 -1.44
CA GLY A 24 -4.55 -11.87 -0.76
C GLY A 24 -4.39 -11.89 0.77
N PHE A 25 -3.75 -10.89 1.37
CA PHE A 25 -3.60 -10.80 2.83
C PHE A 25 -4.91 -10.49 3.55
N LEU A 26 -4.92 -10.73 4.86
CA LEU A 26 -6.05 -10.38 5.71
C LEU A 26 -5.74 -9.07 6.44
N VAL A 27 -6.45 -8.01 6.10
CA VAL A 27 -6.42 -6.75 6.86
C VAL A 27 -7.36 -6.89 8.05
N THR A 28 -6.86 -6.60 9.25
CA THR A 28 -7.59 -6.74 10.51
C THR A 28 -8.02 -5.41 11.10
N GLU A 29 -7.28 -4.34 10.81
CA GLU A 29 -7.52 -3.01 11.32
C GLU A 29 -6.86 -1.95 10.43
N ILE A 30 -7.48 -0.78 10.37
CA ILE A 30 -6.96 0.42 9.72
C ILE A 30 -7.25 1.61 10.62
N SER A 31 -6.27 2.47 10.87
CA SER A 31 -6.37 3.58 11.82
C SER A 31 -5.62 4.81 11.34
N CYS A 32 -6.23 5.99 11.53
CA CYS A 32 -5.58 7.30 11.40
C CYS A 32 -5.24 7.93 12.77
N HIS A 33 -5.20 7.14 13.84
CA HIS A 33 -4.65 7.62 15.10
C HIS A 33 -3.13 7.55 15.05
N ALA A 34 -2.50 8.65 15.46
CA ALA A 34 -1.08 8.67 15.68
C ALA A 34 -0.68 7.56 16.67
N SER A 35 0.24 6.71 16.23
CA SER A 35 0.89 5.68 17.04
C SER A 35 2.30 6.16 17.40
N VAL A 36 3.07 5.32 18.09
CA VAL A 36 4.48 5.60 18.37
C VAL A 36 5.33 5.61 17.08
N ASP A 37 4.84 4.93 16.03
CA ASP A 37 5.56 4.65 14.80
C ASP A 37 5.11 5.54 13.62
N GLY A 38 4.01 6.30 13.75
CA GLY A 38 3.50 7.15 12.67
C GLY A 38 2.17 7.84 12.99
N TYR A 39 1.58 8.50 11.99
CA TYR A 39 0.28 9.19 12.12
C TYR A 39 -0.93 8.28 11.95
N GLY A 40 -0.72 7.02 11.55
CA GLY A 40 -1.73 5.99 11.34
C GLY A 40 -1.08 4.60 11.40
N TYR A 41 -1.88 3.56 11.19
CA TYR A 41 -1.38 2.23 10.88
C TYR A 41 -2.44 1.34 10.20
N THR A 42 -1.96 0.39 9.42
CA THR A 42 -2.76 -0.69 8.85
C THR A 42 -2.21 -2.02 9.35
N ALA A 43 -3.04 -2.79 10.05
CA ALA A 43 -2.66 -4.13 10.50
C ALA A 43 -3.13 -5.17 9.48
N TRP A 44 -2.19 -5.99 8.98
CA TRP A 44 -2.49 -7.13 8.14
C TRP A 44 -1.73 -8.39 8.56
N GLN A 45 -2.25 -9.54 8.14
CA GLN A 45 -1.67 -10.85 8.41
C GLN A 45 -1.13 -11.45 7.12
N MET A 46 0.17 -11.72 7.12
CA MET A 46 0.84 -12.50 6.09
C MET A 46 0.67 -14.01 6.35
N PRO A 47 0.81 -14.87 5.32
CA PRO A 47 0.87 -16.31 5.50
C PRO A 47 1.98 -16.71 6.47
N SER A 48 1.75 -17.76 7.27
CA SER A 48 2.76 -18.26 8.22
C SER A 48 4.02 -18.79 7.53
N LEU A 49 3.87 -19.35 6.32
CA LEU A 49 4.97 -19.73 5.45
C LEU A 49 5.11 -18.71 4.32
N MET A 50 6.16 -17.90 4.38
CA MET A 50 6.43 -16.84 3.40
C MET A 50 7.08 -17.38 2.13
N SER A 51 6.29 -17.55 1.07
CA SER A 51 6.78 -17.74 -0.30
C SER A 51 7.36 -16.45 -0.89
N ASP A 52 8.10 -16.57 -2.00
CA ASP A 52 8.57 -15.41 -2.77
C ASP A 52 7.42 -14.51 -3.21
N THR A 53 6.31 -15.09 -3.66
CA THR A 53 5.10 -14.34 -4.06
C THR A 53 4.49 -13.58 -2.89
N ALA A 54 4.43 -14.17 -1.69
CA ALA A 54 3.98 -13.47 -0.49
C ALA A 54 4.94 -12.34 -0.10
N ARG A 55 6.25 -12.52 -0.27
CA ARG A 55 7.23 -11.44 -0.02
C ARG A 55 7.08 -10.29 -1.01
N VAL A 56 6.87 -10.58 -2.30
CA VAL A 56 6.53 -9.56 -3.31
C VAL A 56 5.27 -8.82 -2.91
N GLY A 57 4.22 -9.54 -2.49
CA GLY A 57 2.99 -8.93 -2.01
C GLY A 57 3.20 -8.01 -0.80
N ALA A 58 4.06 -8.38 0.13
CA ALA A 58 4.44 -7.54 1.27
C ALA A 58 5.18 -6.26 0.81
N VAL A 59 6.13 -6.37 -0.11
CA VAL A 59 6.84 -5.20 -0.66
C VAL A 59 5.89 -4.26 -1.41
N LEU A 60 4.98 -4.80 -2.23
CA LEU A 60 3.96 -4.01 -2.91
C LEU A 60 3.02 -3.31 -1.93
N THR A 61 2.63 -4.00 -0.85
CA THR A 61 1.81 -3.43 0.22
C THR A 61 2.53 -2.28 0.89
N LEU A 62 3.79 -2.44 1.26
CA LEU A 62 4.58 -1.37 1.88
C LEU A 62 4.81 -0.19 0.92
N ALA A 63 5.00 -0.44 -0.37
CA ALA A 63 5.11 0.63 -1.36
C ALA A 63 3.80 1.41 -1.59
N SER A 64 2.63 0.80 -1.31
CA SER A 64 1.35 1.35 -1.77
C SER A 64 0.83 2.54 -0.96
N GLY A 65 1.30 2.72 0.28
CA GLY A 65 0.91 3.87 1.11
C GLY A 65 1.31 5.20 0.47
N MET A 66 2.61 5.34 0.14
CA MET A 66 3.12 6.50 -0.60
C MET A 66 2.45 6.66 -1.96
N VAL A 67 2.23 5.57 -2.69
CA VAL A 67 1.60 5.63 -4.02
C VAL A 67 0.17 6.17 -3.93
N ALA A 68 -0.61 5.71 -2.95
CA ALA A 68 -1.96 6.21 -2.75
C ALA A 68 -1.95 7.69 -2.39
N ASP A 69 -1.03 8.11 -1.52
CA ASP A 69 -0.86 9.50 -1.17
C ASP A 69 -0.50 10.38 -2.38
N TYR A 70 0.49 9.95 -3.17
CA TYR A 70 0.88 10.60 -4.43
C TYR A 70 -0.27 10.71 -5.42
N LEU A 71 -1.05 9.65 -5.62
CA LEU A 71 -2.20 9.67 -6.53
C LEU A 71 -3.24 10.68 -6.08
N HIS A 72 -3.55 10.70 -4.79
CA HIS A 72 -4.49 11.66 -4.23
C HIS A 72 -3.97 13.10 -4.38
N TRP A 73 -2.72 13.37 -3.98
CA TRP A 73 -2.06 14.67 -4.17
C TRP A 73 -2.09 15.15 -5.62
N SER A 74 -1.78 14.25 -6.56
CA SER A 74 -1.72 14.55 -8.00
C SER A 74 -3.09 14.88 -8.61
N SER A 75 -4.19 14.56 -7.90
CA SER A 75 -5.55 14.84 -8.36
C SER A 75 -5.97 16.31 -8.20
N PHE A 76 -5.24 17.10 -7.41
CA PHE A 76 -5.52 18.52 -7.19
C PHE A 76 -4.79 19.41 -8.22
N PRO A 77 -5.51 20.31 -8.91
CA PRO A 77 -4.90 21.22 -9.90
C PRO A 77 -3.94 22.23 -9.24
N ASP A 78 -4.29 22.72 -8.05
CA ASP A 78 -3.52 23.72 -7.29
C ASP A 78 -2.74 23.10 -6.13
N ARG A 79 -2.27 21.86 -6.27
CA ARG A 79 -1.54 21.13 -5.22
C ARG A 79 -0.26 21.83 -4.78
N ASP A 80 0.07 21.70 -3.49
CA ASP A 80 1.33 22.20 -2.93
C ASP A 80 2.49 21.24 -3.28
N GLU A 81 3.51 21.71 -3.99
CA GLU A 81 4.64 20.86 -4.44
C GLU A 81 5.54 20.42 -3.28
N ASP A 82 5.57 21.17 -2.18
CA ASP A 82 6.40 20.85 -1.02
C ASP A 82 5.82 19.68 -0.19
N GLU A 83 4.56 19.30 -0.42
CA GLU A 83 3.87 18.22 0.28
C GLU A 83 4.29 16.82 -0.19
N ILE A 84 4.82 16.70 -1.41
CA ILE A 84 5.10 15.41 -2.07
C ILE A 84 6.14 14.54 -1.34
N LEU A 85 6.83 15.09 -0.33
CA LEU A 85 7.98 14.50 0.36
C LEU A 85 7.67 13.89 1.74
N LEU A 86 6.40 13.75 2.13
CA LEU A 86 6.04 13.31 3.48
C LEU A 86 6.00 11.78 3.64
N GLY A 87 7.09 11.21 4.16
CA GLY A 87 7.08 10.04 5.05
C GLY A 87 6.78 8.67 4.44
N HIS A 88 7.83 7.95 3.99
CA HIS A 88 7.76 6.54 3.59
C HIS A 88 8.98 5.71 4.04
N PHE A 89 9.88 6.33 4.82
CA PHE A 89 11.13 5.68 5.23
C PHE A 89 10.87 4.46 6.13
N GLY A 90 9.77 4.48 6.90
CA GLY A 90 9.28 3.33 7.65
C GLY A 90 8.96 2.16 6.74
N ASP A 91 8.08 2.36 5.75
CA ASP A 91 7.68 1.33 4.78
C ASP A 91 8.87 0.75 4.01
N GLN A 92 9.77 1.62 3.55
CA GLN A 92 10.97 1.19 2.84
C GLN A 92 11.88 0.37 3.77
N SER A 93 12.03 0.79 5.03
CA SER A 93 12.83 0.06 6.02
C SER A 93 12.26 -1.33 6.30
N GLU A 94 10.93 -1.44 6.46
CA GLU A 94 10.25 -2.74 6.64
C GLU A 94 10.37 -3.62 5.39
N ALA A 95 10.28 -3.03 4.21
CA ALA A 95 10.36 -3.76 2.94
C ALA A 95 11.74 -4.41 2.74
N ARG A 96 12.82 -3.85 3.33
CA ARG A 96 14.19 -4.39 3.22
C ARG A 96 14.28 -5.85 3.67
N ILE A 97 13.52 -6.27 4.69
CA ILE A 97 13.55 -7.66 5.17
C ILE A 97 13.02 -8.62 4.09
N HIS A 98 11.97 -8.20 3.37
CA HIS A 98 11.38 -8.99 2.29
C HIS A 98 12.27 -8.99 1.04
N LEU A 99 12.79 -7.82 0.67
CA LEU A 99 13.72 -7.63 -0.44
C LEU A 99 15.02 -8.44 -0.27
N ALA A 100 15.60 -8.43 0.93
CA ALA A 100 16.78 -9.23 1.25
C ALA A 100 16.51 -10.74 1.09
N ALA A 101 15.35 -11.22 1.55
CA ALA A 101 14.96 -12.62 1.39
C ALA A 101 14.70 -12.99 -0.09
N LEU A 102 14.24 -12.04 -0.91
CA LEU A 102 14.11 -12.20 -2.36
C LEU A 102 15.44 -12.09 -3.12
N LYS A 103 16.54 -11.72 -2.44
CA LYS A 103 17.85 -11.39 -3.01
C LYS A 103 17.81 -10.18 -3.97
N GLN A 104 16.93 -9.23 -3.66
CA GLN A 104 16.68 -8.03 -4.45
C GLN A 104 16.94 -6.79 -3.58
N GLY A 105 18.19 -6.57 -3.15
CA GLY A 105 18.55 -5.44 -2.31
C GLY A 105 18.40 -4.09 -3.03
N ASP A 106 17.93 -3.06 -2.33
CA ASP A 106 17.87 -1.66 -2.81
C ASP A 106 17.08 -1.41 -4.11
N VAL A 107 16.01 -2.18 -4.35
CA VAL A 107 15.13 -2.02 -5.53
C VAL A 107 13.68 -1.64 -5.17
N PHE A 108 13.48 -0.99 -4.02
CA PHE A 108 12.15 -0.62 -3.53
C PHE A 108 11.39 0.27 -4.53
N GLU A 109 12.09 1.19 -5.22
CA GLU A 109 11.48 2.10 -6.20
C GLU A 109 10.84 1.37 -7.40
N ASP A 110 11.34 0.19 -7.77
CA ASP A 110 10.70 -0.60 -8.85
C ASP A 110 9.34 -1.12 -8.42
N TYR A 111 9.21 -1.50 -7.14
CA TYR A 111 7.94 -1.94 -6.58
C TYR A 111 6.93 -0.79 -6.39
N ILE A 112 7.40 0.45 -6.19
CA ILE A 112 6.54 1.66 -6.24
C ILE A 112 5.86 1.76 -7.61
N SER A 113 6.59 1.51 -8.70
CA SER A 113 6.04 1.57 -10.06
C SER A 113 4.93 0.53 -10.27
N PHE A 114 5.12 -0.70 -9.79
CA PHE A 114 4.10 -1.74 -9.86
C PHE A 114 2.87 -1.42 -9.00
N ALA A 115 3.08 -0.92 -7.78
CA ALA A 115 2.00 -0.47 -6.91
C ALA A 115 1.20 0.68 -7.56
N LEU A 116 1.88 1.64 -8.20
CA LEU A 116 1.26 2.74 -8.96
C LEU A 116 0.41 2.23 -10.12
N MET A 117 0.93 1.29 -10.91
CA MET A 117 0.17 0.70 -12.01
C MET A 117 -1.11 0.00 -11.54
N HIS A 118 -1.07 -0.68 -10.40
CA HIS A 118 -2.25 -1.36 -9.86
C HIS A 118 -3.25 -0.37 -9.24
N LEU A 119 -2.79 0.55 -8.38
CA LEU A 119 -3.67 1.52 -7.72
C LEU A 119 -4.33 2.50 -8.69
N ARG A 120 -3.74 2.77 -9.87
CA ARG A 120 -4.35 3.61 -10.91
C ARG A 120 -5.55 2.99 -11.62
N LYS A 121 -5.77 1.67 -11.50
CA LYS A 121 -6.95 1.03 -12.08
C LYS A 121 -8.20 1.62 -11.42
N VAL A 122 -9.20 2.00 -12.22
CA VAL A 122 -10.39 2.74 -11.74
C VAL A 122 -11.13 2.00 -10.64
N ASP A 123 -11.30 0.68 -10.82
CA ASP A 123 -11.93 -0.21 -9.85
C ASP A 123 -11.14 -0.31 -8.55
N VAL A 124 -9.82 -0.42 -8.61
CA VAL A 124 -8.94 -0.43 -7.43
C VAL A 124 -8.94 0.93 -6.71
N TRP A 125 -8.76 2.03 -7.45
CA TRP A 125 -8.71 3.38 -6.89
C TRP A 125 -10.01 3.75 -6.18
N SER A 126 -11.16 3.35 -6.74
CA SER A 126 -12.46 3.58 -6.11
C SER A 126 -12.56 2.97 -4.71
N GLN A 127 -11.91 1.82 -4.47
CA GLN A 127 -11.87 1.20 -3.14
C GLN A 127 -10.96 1.97 -2.19
N VAL A 128 -9.83 2.51 -2.66
CA VAL A 128 -8.94 3.36 -1.86
C VAL A 128 -9.69 4.60 -1.39
N VAL A 129 -10.37 5.30 -2.31
CA VAL A 129 -11.17 6.50 -1.99
C VAL A 129 -12.26 6.17 -0.98
N ALA A 130 -13.05 5.11 -1.22
CA ALA A 130 -14.14 4.73 -0.32
C ALA A 130 -13.65 4.40 1.10
N LEU A 131 -12.51 3.72 1.20
CA LEU A 131 -11.92 3.33 2.48
C LEU A 131 -11.29 4.53 3.20
N ALA A 132 -10.62 5.43 2.47
CA ALA A 132 -10.08 6.67 3.01
C ALA A 132 -11.19 7.59 3.52
N ASP A 133 -12.30 7.74 2.78
CA ASP A 133 -13.46 8.53 3.20
C ASP A 133 -14.12 7.97 4.46
N LEU A 134 -14.27 6.65 4.53
CA LEU A 134 -14.73 5.98 5.74
C LEU A 134 -13.79 6.29 6.91
N LEU A 135 -12.48 6.14 6.71
CA LEU A 135 -11.47 6.32 7.75
C LEU A 135 -11.37 7.78 8.23
N LYS A 136 -11.54 8.77 7.35
CA LYS A 136 -11.65 10.19 7.74
C LYS A 136 -12.83 10.42 8.71
N SER A 137 -13.93 9.71 8.51
CA SER A 137 -15.14 9.84 9.33
C SER A 137 -15.06 9.08 10.65
N THR A 138 -14.56 7.84 10.65
CA THR A 138 -14.57 6.96 11.84
C THR A 138 -13.26 6.96 12.61
N ARG A 139 -12.17 7.48 12.00
CA ARG A 139 -10.77 7.45 12.48
C ARG A 139 -10.15 6.06 12.59
N VAL A 140 -10.96 5.04 12.83
CA VAL A 140 -10.56 3.64 12.90
C VAL A 140 -11.61 2.78 12.21
N VAL A 141 -11.17 1.75 11.50
CA VAL A 141 -12.01 0.67 10.99
C VAL A 141 -11.57 -0.63 11.65
N ASN A 142 -12.25 -0.96 12.75
CA ASN A 142 -12.06 -2.21 13.48
C ASN A 142 -13.15 -3.20 13.11
N GLY A 143 -12.76 -4.32 12.51
CA GLY A 143 -13.70 -5.39 12.24
C GLY A 143 -13.31 -6.23 11.03
N ARG A 144 -12.98 -7.49 11.30
CA ARG A 144 -12.75 -8.50 10.26
C ARG A 144 -13.92 -8.60 9.30
N ASP A 145 -15.16 -8.43 9.76
CA ASP A 145 -16.34 -8.58 8.90
C ASP A 145 -16.49 -7.46 7.87
N ILE A 146 -16.28 -6.21 8.28
CA ILE A 146 -16.34 -5.05 7.36
C ILE A 146 -15.18 -5.15 6.36
N LEU A 147 -13.96 -5.37 6.84
CA LEU A 147 -12.78 -5.46 6.00
C LEU A 147 -12.80 -6.69 5.09
N SER A 148 -13.40 -7.81 5.53
CA SER A 148 -13.62 -8.98 4.68
C SER A 148 -14.65 -8.73 3.58
N ARG A 149 -15.67 -7.89 3.81
CA ARG A 149 -16.61 -7.48 2.75
C ARG A 149 -15.94 -6.55 1.76
N VAL A 150 -15.16 -5.57 2.23
CA VAL A 150 -14.36 -4.69 1.35
C VAL A 150 -13.42 -5.53 0.48
N LYS A 151 -12.72 -6.52 1.06
CA LYS A 151 -11.85 -7.43 0.31
C LYS A 151 -12.54 -8.14 -0.86
N GLN A 152 -13.83 -8.46 -0.75
CA GLN A 152 -14.58 -9.10 -1.85
C GLN A 152 -14.78 -8.17 -3.06
N CYS A 153 -14.68 -6.86 -2.86
CA CYS A 153 -14.79 -5.83 -3.89
C CYS A 153 -13.43 -5.37 -4.43
N VAL A 154 -12.32 -5.74 -3.77
CA VAL A 154 -10.97 -5.36 -4.19
C VAL A 154 -10.47 -6.31 -5.29
N PRO A 155 -10.11 -5.80 -6.48
CA PRO A 155 -9.52 -6.63 -7.54
C PRO A 155 -8.23 -7.31 -7.09
N ALA A 156 -8.18 -8.64 -7.19
CA ALA A 156 -7.02 -9.42 -6.79
C ALA A 156 -5.88 -9.34 -7.83
N ILE A 157 -4.64 -9.37 -7.35
CA ILE A 157 -3.45 -9.62 -8.16
C ILE A 157 -3.18 -11.12 -8.12
N SER A 158 -3.12 -11.76 -9.28
CA SER A 158 -2.87 -13.20 -9.34
C SER A 158 -1.44 -13.54 -8.90
N PRO A 159 -1.20 -14.75 -8.36
CA PRO A 159 0.16 -15.21 -8.05
C PRO A 159 1.12 -15.10 -9.24
N ARG A 160 0.62 -15.34 -10.46
CA ARG A 160 1.38 -15.21 -11.70
C ARG A 160 1.85 -13.76 -11.95
N GLU A 161 1.00 -12.78 -11.70
CA GLU A 161 1.37 -11.36 -11.82
C GLU A 161 2.44 -10.97 -10.78
N LEU A 162 2.35 -11.48 -9.55
CA LEU A 162 3.38 -11.26 -8.53
C LEU A 162 4.73 -11.88 -8.92
N GLU A 163 4.72 -13.09 -9.49
CA GLU A 163 5.93 -13.71 -10.04
C GLU A 163 6.52 -12.89 -11.20
N GLN A 164 5.68 -12.33 -12.06
CA GLN A 164 6.11 -11.47 -13.16
C GLN A 164 6.75 -10.17 -12.65
N CYS A 165 6.21 -9.57 -11.58
CA CYS A 165 6.83 -8.41 -10.93
C CYS A 165 8.25 -8.74 -10.46
N LYS A 166 8.40 -9.86 -9.71
CA LYS A 166 9.71 -10.32 -9.25
C LYS A 166 10.68 -10.51 -10.42
N ARG A 167 10.27 -11.21 -11.47
CA ARG A 167 11.11 -11.48 -12.64
C ARG A 167 11.50 -10.20 -13.39
N ALA A 168 10.61 -9.24 -13.50
CA ALA A 168 10.90 -7.97 -14.15
C ALA A 168 11.99 -7.19 -13.39
N VAL A 169 11.93 -7.19 -12.06
CA VAL A 169 12.97 -6.61 -11.19
C VAL A 169 14.29 -7.40 -11.35
N ASP A 170 14.25 -8.73 -11.28
CA ASP A 170 15.44 -9.58 -11.48
C ASP A 170 16.14 -9.30 -12.82
N LEU A 171 15.37 -9.12 -13.90
CA LEU A 171 15.90 -8.84 -15.24
C LEU A 171 16.49 -7.44 -15.36
N LYS A 172 15.88 -6.43 -14.71
CA LYS A 172 16.36 -5.05 -14.75
C LYS A 172 17.72 -4.89 -14.05
N HIS A 173 17.97 -5.70 -13.03
CA HIS A 173 19.17 -5.66 -12.20
C HIS A 173 20.11 -6.86 -12.40
N ALA A 174 19.92 -7.59 -13.49
CA ALA A 174 20.85 -8.64 -13.89
C ALA A 174 22.23 -8.03 -14.25
N PRO A 175 23.34 -8.65 -13.83
CA PRO A 175 24.70 -8.16 -14.08
C PRO A 175 25.09 -8.15 -15.56
#